data_AF-A0A1G4JVF7-F1
#
_entry.id   AF-A0A1G4JVF7-F1
#
_cell.length_a   1.000
_cell.length_b   1.000
_cell.length_c   1.000
_cell.angle_alpha   90.00
_cell.angle_beta   90.00
_cell.angle_gamma   90.00
#
_symmetry.space_group_name_H-M   'P 1'
#
loop_
_entity.id
_entity.type
_entity.pdbx_description
1 polymer ?
#
loop_
_entity_poly.entity_id
_entity_poly.type
_entity_poly.pdbx_seq_one_letter_code
_entity_poly.pdbx_strand_id
1 'polypeptide(L)'
;MSQRSPSDADVGVPSSRDEFNFQHVPAQALDAVRMRFAQLTHSLAKLKDEMSRADLPQWYSLQAQVSVILTQLQSVTTTIHHFEELLDSTVVYPLANFPTTAHEGLLTTLLRKKNIPETDAWINDAKETVGIDLNTTSPEDVNKLLKSDEQVTKWALGFLKEEHSNYAFQGLHTAQELSNSPQLANYDEYRPSTGKNVPKKPFDVDTVLKVVHQGPA
;
A
#
# COMPACT_ATOMS: atom_id res chain seq x y z
N MET A 1 63.82 -42.43 -10.98
CA MET A 1 63.82 -41.68 -12.26
C MET A 1 63.03 -42.56 -13.23
N SER A 2 61.92 -42.19 -13.85
CA SER A 2 61.33 -40.89 -14.12
C SER A 2 59.82 -41.05 -14.32
N GLN A 3 59.08 -40.09 -13.77
CA GLN A 3 57.87 -39.45 -14.28
C GLN A 3 56.63 -40.32 -14.61
N ARG A 4 55.69 -40.29 -13.67
CA ARG A 4 54.24 -40.41 -13.89
C ARG A 4 53.75 -39.06 -14.41
N SER A 5 53.29 -38.99 -15.66
CA SER A 5 52.56 -37.83 -16.18
C SER A 5 51.17 -37.78 -15.53
N PRO A 6 50.67 -36.62 -15.08
CA PRO A 6 49.28 -36.50 -14.69
C PRO A 6 48.45 -36.36 -15.97
N SER A 7 47.59 -37.35 -16.21
CA SER A 7 46.49 -37.22 -17.15
C SER A 7 45.61 -36.05 -16.70
N ASP A 8 45.35 -35.12 -17.61
CA ASP A 8 44.35 -34.06 -17.49
C ASP A 8 43.09 -34.63 -16.84
N ALA A 9 42.92 -34.29 -15.56
CA ALA A 9 41.63 -34.37 -14.93
C ALA A 9 40.81 -33.25 -15.56
N ASP A 10 40.08 -33.60 -16.61
CA ASP A 10 38.90 -32.89 -17.06
C ASP A 10 38.03 -32.67 -15.81
N VAL A 11 38.17 -31.48 -15.21
CA VAL A 11 37.31 -31.02 -14.12
C VAL A 11 35.96 -30.76 -14.80
N GLY A 12 35.22 -31.84 -14.99
CA GLY A 12 33.83 -31.80 -15.34
C GLY A 12 33.14 -30.95 -14.29
N VAL A 13 32.87 -29.69 -14.64
CA VAL A 13 31.88 -28.86 -13.98
C VAL A 13 30.64 -29.73 -13.91
N PRO A 14 30.15 -30.12 -12.72
CA PRO A 14 28.92 -30.88 -12.64
C PRO A 14 27.80 -29.96 -13.12
N SER A 15 27.48 -30.09 -14.40
CA SER A 15 26.24 -29.67 -15.02
C SER A 15 25.11 -30.57 -14.51
N SER A 16 24.93 -30.58 -13.19
CA SER A 16 23.76 -31.15 -12.55
C SER A 16 22.80 -30.00 -12.36
N ARG A 17 21.83 -29.90 -13.27
CA ARG A 17 20.53 -29.33 -12.93
C ARG A 17 19.94 -30.23 -11.85
N ASP A 18 20.41 -30.07 -10.62
CA ASP A 18 19.70 -30.66 -9.48
C ASP A 18 18.32 -30.01 -9.49
N GLU A 19 17.29 -30.83 -9.73
CA GLU A 19 15.89 -30.42 -9.62
C GLU A 19 15.63 -30.07 -8.17
N PHE A 20 15.89 -28.82 -7.80
CA PHE A 20 15.59 -28.31 -6.47
C PHE A 20 14.08 -28.40 -6.24
N ASN A 21 13.70 -29.09 -5.16
CA ASN A 21 12.29 -29.21 -4.79
C ASN A 21 11.82 -27.91 -4.12
N PHE A 22 11.07 -27.10 -4.86
CA PHE A 22 10.50 -25.83 -4.39
C PHE A 22 9.07 -25.96 -3.82
N GLN A 23 8.58 -27.18 -3.58
CA GLN A 23 7.17 -27.44 -3.25
C GLN A 23 6.72 -26.86 -1.90
N HIS A 24 7.67 -26.48 -1.02
CA HIS A 24 7.40 -25.89 0.29
C HIS A 24 7.69 -24.38 0.36
N VAL A 25 8.08 -23.75 -0.75
CA VAL A 25 8.29 -22.30 -0.78
C VAL A 25 6.94 -21.60 -0.99
N PRO A 26 6.54 -20.66 -0.12
CA PRO A 26 5.29 -19.91 -0.27
C PRO A 26 5.40 -18.87 -1.41
N ALA A 27 5.49 -19.35 -2.65
CA ALA A 27 5.74 -18.54 -3.83
C ALA A 27 4.65 -17.50 -4.08
N GLN A 28 3.38 -17.84 -3.81
CA GLN A 28 2.25 -16.94 -4.00
C GLN A 28 2.30 -15.73 -3.05
N ALA A 29 2.56 -15.97 -1.77
CA ALA A 29 2.67 -14.91 -0.77
C ALA A 29 3.86 -13.99 -1.08
N LEU A 30 5.00 -14.58 -1.43
CA LEU A 30 6.20 -13.83 -1.79
C LEU A 30 6.01 -13.01 -3.07
N ASP A 31 5.36 -13.55 -4.10
CA ASP A 31 5.11 -12.82 -5.34
C ASP A 31 4.11 -11.67 -5.14
N ALA A 32 3.08 -11.88 -4.33
CA ALA A 32 2.15 -10.81 -3.95
C ALA A 32 2.88 -9.66 -3.24
N VAL A 33 3.74 -9.97 -2.27
CA VAL A 33 4.56 -8.98 -1.55
C VAL A 33 5.56 -8.31 -2.50
N ARG A 34 6.23 -9.09 -3.37
CA ARG A 34 7.17 -8.59 -4.37
C ARG A 34 6.53 -7.59 -5.32
N MET A 35 5.32 -7.87 -5.82
CA MET A 35 4.60 -6.99 -6.71
C MET A 35 4.27 -5.65 -6.04
N ARG A 36 3.91 -5.66 -4.75
CA ARG A 36 3.65 -4.43 -3.97
C ARG A 36 4.93 -3.64 -3.70
N PHE A 37 6.03 -4.30 -3.36
CA PHE A 37 7.32 -3.63 -3.24
C PHE A 37 7.78 -3.02 -4.55
N ALA A 38 7.63 -3.70 -5.69
CA ALA A 38 7.97 -3.15 -6.99
C ALA A 38 7.19 -1.86 -7.32
N GLN A 39 5.90 -1.83 -6.98
CA GLN A 39 5.06 -0.63 -7.13
C GLN A 39 5.54 0.52 -6.25
N LEU A 40 5.86 0.23 -4.98
CA LEU A 40 6.39 1.23 -4.04
C LEU A 40 7.75 1.77 -4.49
N THR A 41 8.67 0.89 -4.90
CA THR A 41 9.99 1.29 -5.41
C THR A 41 9.87 2.16 -6.64
N HIS A 42 8.96 1.84 -7.57
CA HIS A 42 8.74 2.67 -8.75
C HIS A 42 8.24 4.07 -8.37
N SER A 43 7.31 4.17 -7.43
CA SER A 43 6.79 5.46 -6.96
C SER A 43 7.84 6.28 -6.19
N LEU A 44 8.67 5.63 -5.38
CA LEU A 44 9.79 6.26 -4.68
C LEU A 44 10.87 6.73 -5.65
N ALA A 45 11.19 5.94 -6.68
CA ALA A 45 12.12 6.33 -7.74
C ALA A 45 11.61 7.59 -8.47
N LYS A 46 10.32 7.62 -8.81
CA LYS A 46 9.69 8.80 -9.40
C LYS A 46 9.77 10.03 -8.49
N LEU A 47 9.48 9.89 -7.20
CA LEU A 47 9.60 10.99 -6.24
C LEU A 47 11.05 11.48 -6.12
N LYS A 48 12.02 10.56 -6.09
CA LYS A 48 13.44 10.89 -6.08
C LYS A 48 13.83 11.67 -7.34
N ASP A 49 13.36 11.24 -8.50
CA ASP A 49 13.64 11.91 -9.77
C ASP A 49 13.04 13.33 -9.79
N GLU A 50 11.82 13.51 -9.29
CA GLU A 50 11.19 14.83 -9.14
C GLU A 50 11.95 15.72 -8.13
N MET A 51 12.45 15.16 -7.03
CA MET A 51 13.28 15.91 -6.07
C MET A 51 14.70 16.18 -6.57
N SER A 52 15.21 15.42 -7.54
CA SER A 52 16.53 15.62 -8.13
C SER A 52 16.59 16.77 -9.13
N ARG A 53 15.43 17.32 -9.52
CA ARG A 53 15.35 18.48 -10.41
C ARG A 53 15.84 19.74 -9.69
N ALA A 54 16.48 20.64 -10.44
CA ALA A 54 17.07 21.86 -9.90
C ALA A 54 16.04 22.85 -9.35
N ASP A 55 14.81 22.81 -9.87
CA ASP A 55 13.69 23.61 -9.40
C ASP A 55 12.80 22.77 -8.48
N LEU A 56 12.40 23.35 -7.34
CA LEU A 56 11.47 22.66 -6.43
C LEU A 56 10.15 22.40 -7.16
N PRO A 57 9.65 21.14 -7.15
CA PRO A 57 8.38 20.82 -7.77
C PRO A 57 7.24 21.59 -7.10
N GLN A 58 6.16 21.82 -7.84
CA GLN A 58 4.95 22.40 -7.26
C GLN A 58 4.45 21.56 -6.08
N TRP A 59 4.18 22.21 -4.95
CA TRP A 59 3.77 21.57 -3.70
C TRP A 59 2.63 20.55 -3.90
N TYR A 60 1.60 20.91 -4.67
CA TYR A 60 0.45 20.03 -4.95
C TYR A 60 0.86 18.73 -5.65
N SER A 61 1.83 18.79 -6.57
CA SER A 61 2.36 17.60 -7.25
C SER A 61 3.09 16.69 -6.27
N LEU A 62 3.89 17.27 -5.37
CA LEU A 62 4.60 16.53 -4.33
C LEU A 62 3.63 15.89 -3.34
N GLN A 63 2.65 16.64 -2.85
CA GLN A 63 1.62 16.11 -1.94
C GLN A 63 0.86 14.94 -2.57
N ALA A 64 0.47 15.05 -3.85
CA ALA A 64 -0.20 13.97 -4.56
C ALA A 64 0.69 12.72 -4.66
N GLN A 65 1.98 12.88 -4.95
CA GLN A 65 2.92 11.75 -4.99
C GLN A 65 3.12 11.09 -3.63
N VAL A 66 3.26 11.88 -2.56
CA VAL A 66 3.36 11.38 -1.18
C VAL A 66 2.08 10.64 -0.76
N SER A 67 0.90 11.15 -1.13
CA SER A 67 -0.38 10.48 -0.86
C SER A 67 -0.45 9.12 -1.56
N VAL A 68 0.00 9.04 -2.81
CA VAL A 68 0.07 7.77 -3.55
C VAL A 68 1.06 6.79 -2.88
N ILE A 69 2.23 7.27 -2.44
CA ILE A 69 3.20 6.46 -1.71
C ILE A 69 2.60 5.95 -0.40
N LEU A 70 1.86 6.79 0.33
CA LEU A 70 1.20 6.39 1.57
C LEU A 70 0.18 5.26 1.33
N THR A 71 -0.65 5.37 0.29
CA THR A 71 -1.60 4.31 -0.08
C THR A 71 -0.88 3.01 -0.47
N GLN A 72 0.24 3.11 -1.18
CA GLN A 72 1.04 1.94 -1.55
C GLN A 72 1.71 1.30 -0.33
N LEU A 73 2.24 2.10 0.60
CA LEU A 73 2.80 1.63 1.86
C LEU A 73 1.74 0.92 2.69
N GLN A 74 0.55 1.50 2.82
CA GLN A 74 -0.58 0.85 3.50
C GLN A 74 -0.93 -0.49 2.84
N SER A 75 -0.97 -0.55 1.50
CA SER A 75 -1.23 -1.79 0.77
C SER A 75 -0.15 -2.85 1.01
N VAL A 76 1.13 -2.46 1.06
CA VAL A 76 2.24 -3.35 1.41
C VAL A 76 2.05 -3.90 2.83
N THR A 77 1.81 -3.03 3.81
CA THR A 77 1.61 -3.41 5.22
C THR A 77 0.44 -4.38 5.39
N THR A 78 -0.70 -4.11 4.76
CA THR A 78 -1.85 -5.02 4.79
C THR A 78 -1.54 -6.38 4.15
N THR A 79 -0.77 -6.39 3.06
CA THR A 79 -0.37 -7.64 2.37
C THR A 79 0.59 -8.46 3.24
N ILE A 80 1.55 -7.81 3.90
CA ILE A 80 2.48 -8.48 4.82
C ILE A 80 1.74 -9.05 6.02
N HIS A 81 0.84 -8.29 6.65
CA HIS A 81 0.02 -8.79 7.76
C HIS A 81 -0.86 -9.96 7.36
N HIS A 82 -1.40 -9.96 6.15
CA HIS A 82 -2.21 -11.08 5.67
C HIS A 82 -1.41 -12.39 5.56
N PHE A 83 -0.10 -12.31 5.26
CA PHE A 83 0.79 -13.47 5.11
C PHE A 83 1.79 -13.62 6.28
N GLU A 84 1.54 -12.97 7.41
CA GLU A 84 2.49 -12.86 8.53
C GLU A 84 2.96 -14.23 9.03
N GLU A 85 2.03 -15.15 9.29
CA GLU A 85 2.32 -16.51 9.78
C GLU A 85 3.21 -17.32 8.81
N LEU A 86 2.96 -17.20 7.51
CA LEU A 86 3.74 -17.90 6.48
C LEU A 86 5.13 -17.27 6.31
N LEU A 87 5.22 -15.95 6.38
CA LEU A 87 6.49 -15.24 6.22
C LEU A 87 7.40 -15.40 7.44
N ASP A 88 6.82 -15.46 8.66
CA ASP A 88 7.59 -15.65 9.89
C ASP A 88 8.15 -17.08 10.03
N SER A 89 7.37 -18.08 9.60
CA SER A 89 7.83 -19.48 9.57
C SER A 89 8.84 -19.80 8.46
N THR A 90 9.00 -18.91 7.46
CA THR A 90 9.90 -19.13 6.33
C THR A 90 11.33 -18.71 6.66
N VAL A 91 12.28 -19.65 6.55
CA VAL A 91 13.72 -19.36 6.70
C VAL A 91 14.35 -19.13 5.33
N VAL A 92 15.05 -18.00 5.18
CA VAL A 92 15.69 -17.60 3.91
C VAL A 92 17.16 -18.00 3.92
N TYR A 93 17.56 -18.83 2.95
CA TYR A 93 18.96 -19.19 2.66
C TYR A 93 19.29 -18.88 1.19
N PRO A 94 20.57 -18.57 0.88
CA PRO A 94 21.00 -18.47 -0.51
C PRO A 94 20.84 -19.82 -1.21
N LEU A 95 20.50 -19.78 -2.49
CA LEU A 95 20.47 -20.96 -3.34
C LEU A 95 21.90 -21.52 -3.53
N ALA A 96 22.01 -22.83 -3.73
CA ALA A 96 23.30 -23.51 -3.95
C ALA A 96 24.03 -23.04 -5.23
N ASN A 97 23.31 -22.43 -6.16
CA ASN A 97 23.86 -21.84 -7.38
C ASN A 97 24.45 -20.43 -7.16
N PHE A 98 24.22 -19.81 -6.01
CA PHE A 98 24.73 -18.48 -5.71
C PHE A 98 26.17 -18.59 -5.18
N PRO A 99 27.15 -17.89 -5.79
CA PRO A 99 28.55 -17.96 -5.36
C PRO A 99 28.76 -17.24 -4.03
N THR A 100 28.51 -17.93 -2.92
CA THR A 100 28.55 -17.41 -1.55
C THR A 100 29.93 -16.91 -1.14
N THR A 101 31.02 -17.53 -1.62
CA THR A 101 32.40 -17.14 -1.28
C THR A 101 32.89 -15.89 -2.02
N ALA A 102 32.38 -15.61 -3.23
CA ALA A 102 32.78 -14.45 -4.01
C ALA A 102 32.03 -13.17 -3.59
N HIS A 103 30.80 -13.30 -3.07
CA HIS A 103 29.90 -12.19 -2.76
C HIS A 103 29.38 -12.22 -1.31
N GLU A 104 30.20 -12.67 -0.37
CA GLU A 104 29.82 -12.77 1.05
C GLU A 104 29.39 -11.42 1.65
N GLY A 105 30.13 -10.34 1.37
CA GLY A 105 29.81 -9.01 1.88
C GLY A 105 28.47 -8.45 1.39
N LEU A 106 28.08 -8.77 0.15
CA LEU A 106 26.77 -8.40 -0.39
C LEU A 106 25.66 -9.22 0.26
N LEU A 107 25.88 -10.53 0.41
CA LEU A 107 24.90 -11.45 0.99
C LEU A 107 24.57 -11.08 2.44
N THR A 108 25.60 -10.82 3.25
CA THR A 108 25.44 -10.40 4.65
C THR A 108 24.70 -9.07 4.78
N THR A 109 24.84 -8.18 3.79
CA THR A 109 24.10 -6.91 3.75
C THR A 109 22.64 -7.11 3.33
N LEU A 110 22.36 -7.92 2.31
CA LEU A 110 21.00 -8.17 1.80
C LEU A 110 20.13 -8.98 2.77
N LEU A 111 20.71 -9.97 3.46
CA LEU A 111 20.01 -10.83 4.43
C LEU A 111 19.98 -10.23 5.85
N ARG A 112 20.51 -9.02 6.04
CA ARG A 112 20.51 -8.36 7.34
C ARG A 112 19.07 -8.05 7.78
N LYS A 113 18.64 -8.66 8.88
CA LYS A 113 17.37 -8.32 9.57
C LYS A 113 17.50 -7.18 10.58
N LYS A 114 18.72 -6.72 10.89
CA LYS A 114 18.95 -5.66 11.88
C LYS A 114 18.56 -4.30 11.29
N ASN A 115 17.70 -3.59 12.00
CA ASN A 115 17.24 -2.24 11.69
C ASN A 115 18.39 -1.24 11.46
N ILE A 116 18.05 -0.13 10.82
CA ILE A 116 18.95 1.01 10.68
C ILE A 116 19.13 1.72 12.04
N PRO A 117 20.32 2.25 12.34
CA PRO A 117 20.63 2.80 13.66
C PRO A 117 19.75 4.00 14.04
N GLU A 118 19.30 4.78 13.05
CA GLU A 118 18.38 5.90 13.28
C GLU A 118 17.01 5.44 13.80
N THR A 119 16.47 4.36 13.22
CA THR A 119 15.21 3.75 13.69
C THR A 119 15.37 3.17 15.09
N ASP A 120 16.49 2.53 15.40
CA ASP A 120 16.76 2.02 16.74
C ASP A 120 16.84 3.16 17.77
N ALA A 121 17.45 4.28 17.42
CA ALA A 121 17.50 5.47 18.26
C ALA A 121 16.10 6.03 18.55
N TRP A 122 15.25 6.16 17.54
CA TRP A 122 13.86 6.61 17.72
C TRP A 122 13.02 5.64 18.55
N ILE A 123 13.24 4.33 18.41
CA ILE A 123 12.55 3.34 19.25
C ILE A 123 12.96 3.49 20.72
N ASN A 124 14.24 3.76 20.98
CA ASN A 124 14.73 3.95 22.35
C ASN A 124 14.22 5.27 22.94
N ASP A 125 14.25 6.37 22.18
CA ASP A 125 13.71 7.67 22.58
C ASP A 125 12.20 7.59 22.88
N ALA A 126 11.45 6.84 22.07
CA ALA A 126 10.03 6.59 22.33
C ALA A 126 9.81 5.81 23.63
N LYS A 127 10.65 4.80 23.92
CA LYS A 127 10.58 4.05 25.19
C LYS A 127 10.88 4.93 26.40
N GLU A 128 11.87 5.82 26.29
CA GLU A 128 12.21 6.79 27.34
C GLU A 128 11.08 7.80 27.57
N THR A 129 10.51 8.34 26.48
CA THR A 129 9.44 9.34 26.51
C THR A 129 8.14 8.80 27.11
N VAL A 130 7.82 7.54 26.85
CA VAL A 130 6.60 6.89 27.37
C VAL A 130 6.67 6.70 28.89
N GLY A 131 7.85 6.79 29.51
CA GLY A 131 8.02 6.78 30.97
C GLY A 131 7.58 5.48 31.66
N ILE A 132 7.28 4.43 30.88
CA ILE A 132 6.97 3.09 31.38
C ILE A 132 8.30 2.36 31.51
N ASP A 133 8.84 2.32 32.74
CA ASP A 133 9.97 1.46 33.05
C ASP A 133 9.48 0.00 33.01
N LEU A 134 9.80 -0.69 31.91
CA LEU A 134 9.44 -2.11 31.67
C LEU A 134 9.94 -3.05 32.78
N ASN A 135 10.83 -2.58 33.66
CA ASN A 135 11.31 -3.33 34.82
C ASN A 135 10.39 -3.21 36.05
N THR A 136 9.52 -2.21 36.10
CA THR A 136 8.74 -1.86 37.31
C THR A 136 7.23 -2.08 37.12
N THR A 137 6.72 -1.89 35.91
CA THR A 137 5.29 -2.09 35.61
C THR A 137 5.05 -3.50 35.06
N SER A 138 4.13 -4.23 35.68
CA SER A 138 3.72 -5.56 35.18
C SER A 138 3.22 -5.44 33.72
N PRO A 139 3.67 -6.32 32.80
CA PRO A 139 3.22 -6.30 31.41
C PRO A 139 1.71 -6.47 31.26
N GLU A 140 1.03 -7.04 32.26
CA GLU A 140 -0.42 -7.20 32.28
C GLU A 140 -1.15 -5.87 32.52
N ASP A 141 -0.61 -5.00 33.37
CA ASP A 141 -1.19 -3.69 33.67
C ASP A 141 -1.08 -2.76 32.46
N VAL A 142 0.05 -2.81 31.74
CA VAL A 142 0.24 -2.07 30.47
C VAL A 142 -0.78 -2.52 29.43
N ASN A 143 -0.98 -3.83 29.26
CA ASN A 143 -1.99 -4.37 28.34
C ASN A 143 -3.41 -3.94 28.71
N LYS A 144 -3.73 -3.86 30.00
CA LYS A 144 -5.04 -3.39 30.46
C LYS A 144 -5.25 -1.90 30.15
N LEU A 145 -4.22 -1.07 30.34
CA LEU A 145 -4.25 0.35 29.98
C LEU A 145 -4.41 0.54 28.46
N LEU A 146 -3.64 -0.17 27.64
CA LEU A 146 -3.75 -0.14 26.18
C LEU A 146 -5.15 -0.52 25.69
N LYS A 147 -5.75 -1.58 26.26
CA LYS A 147 -7.14 -1.97 25.93
C LYS A 147 -8.15 -0.89 26.30
N SER A 148 -7.90 -0.17 27.38
CA SER A 148 -8.76 0.95 27.81
C SER A 148 -8.67 2.11 26.81
N ASP A 149 -7.47 2.44 26.34
CA ASP A 149 -7.24 3.48 25.33
C ASP A 149 -7.83 3.09 23.96
N GLU A 150 -7.70 1.82 23.55
CA GLU A 150 -8.32 1.30 22.33
C GLU A 150 -9.86 1.42 22.38
N GLN A 151 -10.47 1.19 23.55
CA GLN A 151 -11.91 1.38 23.72
C GLN A 151 -12.32 2.84 23.59
N VAL A 152 -11.54 3.77 24.14
CA VAL A 152 -11.80 5.21 24.05
C VAL A 152 -11.68 5.70 22.60
N THR A 153 -10.62 5.31 21.89
CA THR A 153 -10.42 5.68 20.49
C THR A 153 -11.51 5.10 19.58
N LYS A 154 -11.93 3.86 19.83
CA LYS A 154 -13.05 3.22 19.11
C LYS A 154 -14.38 3.91 19.40
N TRP A 155 -14.64 4.30 20.64
CA TRP A 155 -15.82 5.07 21.01
C TRP A 155 -15.83 6.44 20.29
N ALA A 156 -14.72 7.16 20.30
CA ALA A 156 -14.59 8.46 19.64
C ALA A 156 -14.84 8.37 18.12
N LEU A 157 -14.34 7.31 17.46
CA LEU A 157 -14.62 7.04 16.05
C LEU A 157 -16.11 6.76 15.82
N GLY A 158 -16.73 5.97 16.70
CA GLY A 158 -18.17 5.69 16.65
C GLY A 158 -19.01 6.96 16.74
N PHE A 159 -18.71 7.80 17.72
CA PHE A 159 -19.34 9.11 17.90
C PHE A 159 -19.16 10.01 16.67
N LEU A 160 -17.94 10.12 16.14
CA LEU A 160 -17.66 10.91 14.95
C LEU A 160 -18.46 10.41 13.72
N LYS A 161 -18.60 9.08 13.57
CA LYS A 161 -19.34 8.48 12.47
C LYS A 161 -20.84 8.78 12.57
N GLU A 162 -21.40 8.70 13.78
CA GLU A 162 -22.79 9.06 14.06
C GLU A 162 -23.04 10.53 13.75
N GLU A 163 -22.21 11.43 14.28
CA GLU A 163 -22.29 12.86 13.97
C GLU A 163 -22.14 13.15 12.48
N HIS A 164 -21.13 12.57 11.82
CA HIS A 164 -20.96 12.75 10.38
C HIS A 164 -22.19 12.27 9.58
N SER A 165 -22.91 11.26 10.05
CA SER A 165 -24.15 10.80 9.40
C SER A 165 -25.35 11.73 9.65
N ASN A 166 -25.33 12.51 10.73
CA ASN A 166 -26.36 13.49 11.06
C ASN A 166 -26.29 14.74 10.15
N TYR A 167 -25.11 15.03 9.56
CA TYR A 167 -24.92 16.17 8.69
C TYR A 167 -24.83 15.77 7.20
N ALA A 168 -25.62 16.42 6.36
CA ALA A 168 -25.43 16.40 4.92
C ALA A 168 -24.50 17.55 4.50
N PHE A 169 -23.31 17.23 4.01
CA PHE A 169 -22.36 18.21 3.44
C PHE A 169 -22.59 18.50 1.96
N GLN A 170 -23.61 17.88 1.37
CA GLN A 170 -24.02 18.07 -0.02
C GLN A 170 -25.19 19.05 -0.04
N GLY A 171 -24.96 20.25 -0.58
CA GLY A 171 -25.94 21.33 -0.64
C GLY A 171 -25.25 22.69 -0.73
N LEU A 172 -25.99 23.73 -1.14
CA LEU A 172 -25.45 25.10 -1.17
C LEU A 172 -25.67 25.85 0.15
N HIS A 173 -26.51 25.30 1.03
CA HIS A 173 -26.94 25.93 2.26
C HIS A 173 -26.55 25.13 3.49
N THR A 174 -26.22 25.85 4.57
CA THR A 174 -25.96 25.21 5.85
C THR A 174 -27.27 24.77 6.52
N ALA A 175 -27.21 23.78 7.41
CA ALA A 175 -28.39 23.30 8.15
C ALA A 175 -29.11 24.43 8.92
N GLN A 176 -28.37 25.43 9.40
CA GLN A 176 -28.90 26.60 10.11
C GLN A 176 -29.63 27.59 9.18
N GLU A 177 -29.20 27.71 7.93
CA GLU A 177 -29.90 28.53 6.92
C GLU A 177 -31.21 27.87 6.48
N LEU A 178 -31.22 26.53 6.34
CA LEU A 178 -32.41 25.76 6.03
C LEU A 178 -33.48 25.85 7.14
N SER A 179 -33.06 25.82 8.42
CA SER A 179 -33.99 25.98 9.55
C SER A 179 -34.59 27.38 9.64
N ASN A 180 -33.82 28.40 9.28
CA ASN A 180 -34.27 29.80 9.32
C ASN A 180 -35.15 30.17 8.11
N SER A 181 -35.00 29.46 7.00
CA SER A 181 -35.74 29.73 5.76
C SER A 181 -36.00 28.42 5.02
N PRO A 182 -37.06 27.68 5.40
CA PRO A 182 -37.39 26.37 4.82
C PRO A 182 -37.75 26.43 3.33
N GLN A 183 -37.93 27.62 2.76
CA GLN A 183 -38.13 27.82 1.33
C GLN A 183 -36.84 27.57 0.51
N LEU A 184 -35.65 27.69 1.13
CA LEU A 184 -34.35 27.45 0.47
C LEU A 184 -34.14 25.98 0.10
N ALA A 185 -34.74 25.05 0.85
CA ALA A 185 -34.68 23.61 0.57
C ALA A 185 -35.27 23.24 -0.81
N ASN A 186 -36.21 24.05 -1.34
CA ASN A 186 -36.78 23.83 -2.66
C ASN A 186 -35.86 24.27 -3.81
N TYR A 187 -34.78 25.01 -3.53
CA TYR A 187 -33.83 25.52 -4.51
C TYR A 187 -32.48 24.77 -4.49
N ASP A 188 -32.31 23.78 -3.62
CA ASP A 188 -31.09 22.96 -3.51
C ASP A 188 -30.83 22.07 -4.74
N GLU A 189 -31.78 22.00 -5.67
CA GLU A 189 -31.55 21.39 -6.97
C GLU A 189 -30.69 22.33 -7.81
N TYR A 190 -29.37 22.06 -7.92
CA TYR A 190 -28.57 22.56 -9.03
C TYR A 190 -29.23 22.04 -10.32
N ARG A 191 -30.17 22.81 -10.85
CA ARG A 191 -30.62 22.65 -12.22
C ARG A 191 -29.49 23.24 -13.05
N PRO A 192 -28.70 22.43 -13.79
CA PRO A 192 -27.90 23.01 -14.84
C PRO A 192 -28.87 23.88 -15.64
N SER A 193 -28.43 25.09 -16.00
CA SER A 193 -29.14 25.92 -16.94
C SER A 193 -29.16 25.20 -18.29
N THR A 194 -29.99 24.16 -18.38
CA THR A 194 -30.74 23.82 -19.56
C THR A 194 -31.72 24.98 -19.77
N GLY A 195 -31.14 26.16 -20.02
CA GLY A 195 -31.81 27.16 -20.83
C GLY A 195 -32.36 26.41 -22.03
N LYS A 196 -33.49 26.88 -22.53
CA LYS A 196 -34.37 26.32 -23.57
C LYS A 196 -33.68 25.84 -24.88
N ASN A 197 -32.37 25.79 -24.93
CA ASN A 197 -31.45 25.39 -25.99
C ASN A 197 -30.79 24.02 -25.72
N VAL A 198 -31.48 23.04 -25.11
CA VAL A 198 -31.10 21.66 -25.42
C VAL A 198 -31.64 21.41 -26.82
N PRO A 199 -30.80 21.15 -27.85
CA PRO A 199 -31.31 20.87 -29.18
C PRO A 199 -32.24 19.65 -29.06
N LYS A 200 -33.52 19.83 -29.42
CA LYS A 200 -34.48 18.73 -29.46
C LYS A 200 -33.86 17.61 -30.29
N LYS A 201 -33.83 16.40 -29.74
CA LYS A 201 -33.40 15.21 -30.48
C LYS A 201 -34.18 15.19 -31.80
N PRO A 202 -33.49 15.19 -32.97
CA PRO A 202 -34.14 15.46 -34.26
C PRO A 202 -35.11 14.37 -34.69
N PHE A 203 -34.92 13.14 -34.21
CA PHE A 203 -35.80 12.02 -34.43
C PHE A 203 -35.71 11.05 -33.26
N ASP A 204 -36.75 10.25 -33.11
CA ASP A 204 -36.78 9.14 -32.17
C ASP A 204 -36.19 7.88 -32.83
N VAL A 205 -35.12 7.37 -32.24
CA VAL A 205 -34.31 6.26 -32.80
C VAL A 205 -35.15 4.99 -32.89
N ASP A 206 -36.02 4.75 -31.92
CA ASP A 206 -36.87 3.56 -31.87
C ASP A 206 -37.93 3.58 -32.98
N THR A 207 -38.46 4.75 -33.29
CA THR A 207 -39.38 4.95 -34.42
C THR A 207 -38.68 4.70 -35.76
N VAL A 208 -37.44 5.18 -35.94
CA VAL A 208 -36.65 4.93 -37.16
C VAL A 208 -36.34 3.44 -37.31
N LEU A 209 -35.89 2.78 -36.23
CA LEU A 209 -35.62 1.34 -36.22
C LEU A 209 -36.88 0.55 -36.58
N LYS A 210 -38.03 0.92 -36.02
CA LYS A 210 -39.30 0.26 -36.31
C LYS A 210 -39.68 0.37 -37.79
N VAL A 211 -39.54 1.55 -38.40
CA VAL A 211 -39.83 1.77 -39.83
C VAL A 211 -38.85 0.98 -40.72
N VAL A 212 -37.56 0.92 -40.36
CA VAL A 212 -36.55 0.16 -41.11
C VAL A 212 -36.83 -1.35 -41.06
N HIS A 213 -37.27 -1.86 -39.91
CA HIS A 213 -37.47 -3.30 -39.73
C HIS A 213 -38.85 -3.80 -40.17
N GLN A 214 -39.89 -2.99 -40.07
CA GLN A 214 -41.28 -3.42 -40.33
C GLN A 214 -41.87 -2.81 -41.60
N GLY A 215 -41.16 -1.87 -42.24
CA GLY A 215 -41.70 -1.06 -43.32
C GLY A 215 -42.72 -0.03 -42.82
N PRO A 216 -42.97 1.06 -43.58
CA PRO A 216 -44.01 2.01 -43.23
C PRO A 216 -45.39 1.34 -43.38
N ALA A 217 -46.23 1.46 -42.35
CA ALA A 217 -47.64 1.11 -42.42
C ALA A 217 -48.41 2.09 -43.31
#